data_AF-A0A7V5D1H6-F1
#
_entry.id   AF-A0A7V5D1H6-F1
#
_cell.length_a   1.000
_cell.length_b   1.000
_cell.length_c   1.000
_cell.angle_alpha   90.00
_cell.angle_beta   90.00
_cell.angle_gamma   90.00
#
_symmetry.space_group_name_H-M   'P 1'
#
loop_
_entity.id
_entity.type
_entity.pdbx_description
1 polymer ?
#
loop_
_entity_poly.entity_id
_entity_poly.type
_entity_poly.pdbx_seq_one_letter_code
_entity_poly.pdbx_strand_id
1 'polypeptide(L)'
;MIGKSIFNFILPEQRPEAQIRFKQKLAGKRLPRAKDRIYVRKDGSKVYVAISDRIERDNHGKIIGVHTTMVDITDYIQMEADLKASEERYKDLVEKAGMAIAIEDIEGNLKYFNKRYAEIFGYTVEEMKSLSIPSVVHPDDVKRVMSYHNGRLQGKKVPSRYEFKGIKKDGSTIYVEVDASALKQGGLGWERNPIYGI
;
A
#
# COMPACT_ATOMS: atom_id res chain seq x y z
N MET A 1 0.50 -4.93 39.21
CA MET A 1 -0.23 -6.22 39.29
C MET A 1 0.70 -7.30 39.87
N ILE A 2 1.27 -7.05 41.05
CA ILE A 2 2.28 -7.95 41.63
C ILE A 2 1.61 -9.28 42.04
N GLY A 3 2.27 -10.40 41.77
CA GLY A 3 1.81 -11.75 42.13
C GLY A 3 0.77 -12.39 41.19
N LYS A 4 0.28 -11.67 40.18
CA LYS A 4 -0.66 -12.23 39.18
C LYS A 4 0.06 -12.73 37.94
N SER A 5 -0.40 -13.85 37.40
CA SER A 5 0.06 -14.37 36.11
C SER A 5 -0.23 -13.38 34.98
N ILE A 6 0.75 -13.13 34.12
CA ILE A 6 0.60 -12.24 32.96
C ILE A 6 -0.44 -12.76 31.96
N PHE A 7 -0.67 -14.08 31.92
CA PHE A 7 -1.65 -14.70 31.04
C PHE A 7 -3.10 -14.34 31.42
N ASN A 8 -3.34 -13.82 32.62
CA ASN A 8 -4.67 -13.37 33.04
C ASN A 8 -5.15 -12.13 32.28
N PHE A 9 -4.22 -11.38 31.67
CA PHE A 9 -4.51 -10.16 30.93
C PHE A 9 -4.61 -10.37 29.41
N ILE A 10 -4.45 -11.62 28.96
CA ILE A 10 -4.59 -12.03 27.57
C ILE A 10 -5.98 -12.64 27.38
N LEU A 11 -6.58 -12.41 26.20
CA LEU A 11 -7.83 -13.05 25.80
C LEU A 11 -7.77 -14.57 25.96
N PRO A 12 -8.81 -15.23 26.52
CA PRO A 12 -8.83 -16.68 26.75
C PRO A 12 -8.38 -17.51 25.55
N GLU A 13 -8.85 -17.15 24.36
CA GLU A 13 -8.52 -17.78 23.08
C GLU A 13 -7.03 -17.68 22.69
N GLN A 14 -6.32 -16.64 23.14
CA GLN A 14 -4.91 -16.42 22.84
C GLN A 14 -3.95 -16.98 23.92
N ARG A 15 -4.48 -17.41 25.07
CA ARG A 15 -3.65 -17.93 26.19
C ARG A 15 -2.84 -19.19 25.82
N PRO A 16 -3.39 -20.21 25.13
CA PRO A 16 -2.64 -21.43 24.82
C PRO A 16 -1.39 -21.13 23.98
N GLU A 17 -1.54 -20.36 22.92
CA GLU A 17 -0.42 -19.95 22.06
C GLU A 17 0.59 -19.08 22.84
N ALA A 18 0.10 -18.18 23.68
CA ALA A 18 0.94 -17.33 24.52
C ALA A 18 1.84 -18.15 25.46
N GLN A 19 1.29 -19.20 26.08
CA GLN A 19 2.02 -20.10 26.97
C GLN A 19 3.05 -20.95 26.20
N ILE A 20 2.68 -21.47 25.02
CA ILE A 20 3.60 -22.24 24.16
C ILE A 20 4.80 -21.37 23.77
N ARG A 21 4.55 -20.16 23.27
CA ARG A 21 5.64 -19.22 22.92
C ARG A 21 6.50 -18.87 24.13
N PHE A 22 5.90 -18.69 25.30
CA PHE A 22 6.66 -18.40 26.53
C PHE A 22 7.60 -19.56 26.90
N LYS A 23 7.11 -20.81 26.87
CA LYS A 23 7.95 -22.00 27.09
C LYS A 23 9.07 -22.12 26.07
N GLN A 24 8.78 -21.87 24.79
CA GLN A 24 9.79 -21.89 23.72
C GLN A 24 10.88 -20.83 23.92
N LYS A 25 10.50 -19.62 24.35
CA LYS A 25 11.47 -18.57 24.70
C LYS A 25 12.36 -19.01 25.85
N LEU A 26 11.79 -19.54 26.94
CA LEU A 26 12.57 -20.06 28.08
C LEU A 26 13.56 -21.15 27.65
N ALA A 27 13.18 -22.00 26.69
CA ALA A 27 14.07 -22.98 26.07
C ALA A 27 15.16 -22.39 25.14
N GLY A 28 15.28 -21.06 25.06
CA GLY A 28 16.29 -20.36 24.26
C GLY A 28 15.93 -20.17 22.79
N LYS A 29 14.71 -20.54 22.36
CA LYS A 29 14.29 -20.32 20.96
C LYS A 29 14.10 -18.83 20.69
N ARG A 30 14.77 -18.32 19.66
CA ARG A 30 14.53 -16.98 19.13
C ARG A 30 13.24 -17.00 18.31
N LEU A 31 12.23 -16.29 18.79
CA LEU A 31 10.93 -16.18 18.13
C LEU A 31 10.75 -14.76 17.59
N PRO A 32 10.08 -14.58 16.43
CA PRO A 32 9.76 -13.25 15.91
C PRO A 32 8.90 -12.48 16.91
N ARG A 33 8.98 -11.15 16.92
CA ARG A 33 8.12 -10.32 17.78
C ARG A 33 6.65 -10.62 17.46
N ALA A 34 5.84 -10.82 18.49
CA ALA A 34 4.40 -10.94 18.33
C ALA A 34 3.84 -9.51 18.22
N LYS A 35 3.17 -9.19 17.11
CA LYS A 35 2.59 -7.87 16.84
C LYS A 35 1.08 -7.80 17.10
N ASP A 36 0.41 -8.93 17.34
CA ASP A 36 -1.07 -8.98 17.29
C ASP A 36 -1.70 -9.52 18.58
N ARG A 37 -1.00 -9.44 19.71
CA ARG A 37 -1.57 -9.92 20.98
C ARG A 37 -2.54 -8.89 21.52
N ILE A 38 -3.75 -9.37 21.83
CA ILE A 38 -4.78 -8.54 22.41
C ILE A 38 -4.75 -8.72 23.93
N TYR A 39 -4.48 -7.63 24.62
CA TYR A 39 -4.59 -7.54 26.07
C TYR A 39 -5.88 -6.86 26.46
N VAL A 40 -6.38 -7.20 27.65
CA VAL A 40 -7.57 -6.61 28.24
C VAL A 40 -7.14 -5.68 29.36
N ARG A 41 -7.44 -4.38 29.23
CA ARG A 41 -7.24 -3.38 30.28
C ARG A 41 -8.18 -3.64 31.46
N LYS A 42 -7.93 -2.98 32.59
CA LYS A 42 -8.76 -3.14 33.81
C LYS A 42 -10.25 -2.78 33.59
N ASP A 43 -10.51 -1.83 32.70
CA ASP A 43 -11.86 -1.39 32.33
C ASP A 43 -12.57 -2.32 31.33
N GLY A 44 -11.90 -3.39 30.89
CA GLY A 44 -12.41 -4.34 29.89
C GLY A 44 -12.09 -3.98 28.44
N SER A 45 -11.51 -2.81 28.16
CA SER A 45 -11.11 -2.43 26.81
C SER A 45 -9.97 -3.31 26.28
N LYS A 46 -9.98 -3.57 24.97
CA LYS A 46 -8.97 -4.38 24.28
C LYS A 46 -7.87 -3.48 23.71
N VAL A 47 -6.62 -3.94 23.79
CA VAL A 47 -5.46 -3.28 23.20
C VAL A 47 -4.59 -4.24 22.43
N TYR A 48 -4.04 -3.78 21.33
CA TYR A 48 -3.00 -4.48 20.63
C TYR A 48 -1.66 -4.15 21.28
N VAL A 49 -0.90 -5.18 21.64
CA VAL A 49 0.37 -5.02 22.34
C VAL A 49 1.49 -5.71 21.57
N ALA A 50 2.49 -4.92 21.20
CA ALA A 50 3.78 -5.44 20.75
C ALA A 50 4.62 -5.82 21.97
N ILE A 51 5.08 -7.08 21.99
CA ILE A 51 5.83 -7.63 23.14
C ILE A 51 7.26 -7.99 22.76
N SER A 52 8.20 -7.47 23.55
CA SER A 52 9.59 -7.89 23.54
C SER A 52 9.97 -8.45 24.91
N ASP A 53 10.52 -9.66 24.93
CA ASP A 53 10.96 -10.31 26.17
C ASP A 53 12.48 -10.50 26.14
N ARG A 54 13.14 -10.20 27.25
CA ARG A 54 14.54 -10.52 27.53
C ARG A 54 14.59 -11.49 28.69
N ILE A 55 15.29 -12.60 28.51
CA ILE A 55 15.48 -13.59 29.57
C ILE A 55 16.68 -13.17 30.41
N GLU A 56 16.49 -13.14 31.72
CA GLU A 56 17.53 -12.88 32.69
C GLU A 56 18.09 -14.21 33.20
N ARG A 57 19.42 -14.31 33.23
CA ARG A 57 20.16 -15.50 33.66
C ARG A 57 21.19 -15.10 34.71
N ASP A 58 21.44 -15.99 35.66
CA ASP A 58 22.55 -15.85 36.59
C ASP A 58 23.90 -16.20 35.95
N ASN A 59 24.98 -16.07 36.73
CA ASN A 59 26.35 -16.38 36.31
C ASN A 59 26.58 -17.86 35.93
N HIS A 60 25.65 -18.75 36.29
CA HIS A 60 25.69 -20.17 35.94
C HIS A 60 24.77 -20.50 34.75
N GLY A 61 24.18 -19.49 34.11
CA GLY A 61 23.30 -19.63 32.95
C GLY A 61 21.88 -20.07 33.29
N LYS A 62 21.53 -20.21 34.57
CA LYS A 62 20.20 -20.58 35.02
C LYS A 62 19.27 -19.37 34.86
N ILE A 63 18.06 -19.62 34.37
CA ILE A 63 17.05 -18.58 34.18
C ILE A 63 16.55 -18.12 35.55
N ILE A 64 16.67 -16.82 35.82
CA ILE A 64 16.22 -16.19 37.08
C ILE A 64 15.06 -15.22 36.87
N GLY A 65 14.78 -14.82 35.62
CA GLY A 65 13.72 -13.87 35.33
C GLY A 65 13.40 -13.70 33.84
N VAL A 66 12.30 -13.00 33.59
CA VAL A 66 11.94 -12.50 32.25
C VAL A 66 11.55 -11.03 32.37
N HIS A 67 12.25 -10.19 31.63
CA HIS A 67 11.95 -8.76 31.50
C HIS A 67 11.13 -8.56 30.23
N THR A 68 9.88 -8.11 30.39
CA THR A 68 8.96 -7.88 29.28
C THR A 68 8.74 -6.39 29.07
N THR A 69 8.90 -5.94 27.83
CA THR A 69 8.46 -4.61 27.38
C THR A 69 7.20 -4.77 26.53
N MET A 70 6.19 -3.96 26.85
CA MET A 70 4.90 -3.94 26.18
C MET A 70 4.68 -2.54 25.62
N VAL A 71 4.37 -2.45 24.34
CA VAL A 71 3.99 -1.18 23.68
C VAL A 71 2.58 -1.34 23.15
N ASP A 72 1.69 -0.46 23.56
CA ASP A 72 0.35 -0.34 22.97
C ASP A 72 0.51 0.16 21.53
N ILE A 73 0.03 -0.63 20.58
CA ILE A 73 0.10 -0.37 19.13
C ILE A 73 -1.30 -0.34 18.52
N THR A 74 -2.33 -0.14 19.34
CA THR A 74 -3.73 -0.07 18.90
C THR A 74 -3.91 1.04 17.85
N ASP A 75 -3.40 2.25 18.14
CA ASP A 75 -3.49 3.38 17.22
C ASP A 75 -2.77 3.09 15.90
N TYR A 76 -1.59 2.46 15.95
CA TYR A 76 -0.85 2.08 14.74
C TYR A 76 -1.65 1.10 13.86
N ILE A 77 -2.23 0.06 14.45
CA ILE A 77 -3.04 -0.92 13.71
C ILE A 77 -4.29 -0.28 13.13
N GLN A 78 -4.97 0.59 13.89
CA GLN A 78 -6.16 1.28 13.40
C GLN A 78 -5.81 2.21 12.23
N MET A 79 -4.73 2.99 12.35
CA MET A 79 -4.26 3.86 11.28
C MET A 79 -3.89 3.07 10.02
N GLU A 80 -3.24 1.92 10.16
CA GLU A 80 -2.89 1.05 9.03
C GLU A 80 -4.14 0.45 8.37
N ALA A 81 -5.11 0.00 9.17
CA ALA A 81 -6.38 -0.52 8.67
C ALA A 81 -7.21 0.56 7.94
N ASP A 82 -7.29 1.76 8.51
CA ASP A 82 -8.02 2.89 7.93
C ASP A 82 -7.37 3.35 6.61
N LEU A 83 -6.03 3.40 6.58
CA LEU A 83 -5.29 3.70 5.36
C LEU A 83 -5.60 2.67 4.27
N LYS A 84 -5.49 1.38 4.59
CA LYS A 84 -5.77 0.30 3.63
C LYS A 84 -7.21 0.33 3.12
N ALA A 85 -8.18 0.51 4.02
CA ALA A 85 -9.59 0.61 3.65
C ALA A 85 -9.85 1.83 2.75
N SER A 86 -9.17 2.95 3.01
CA SER A 86 -9.23 4.12 2.16
C SER A 86 -8.62 3.87 0.78
N GLU A 87 -7.44 3.23 0.71
CA GLU A 87 -6.77 2.88 -0.55
C GLU A 87 -7.65 1.94 -1.40
N GLU A 88 -8.24 0.91 -0.79
CA GLU A 88 -9.16 0.00 -1.47
C GLU A 88 -10.40 0.74 -1.98
N ARG A 89 -10.99 1.63 -1.17
CA ARG A 89 -12.12 2.46 -1.60
C ARG A 89 -11.75 3.37 -2.78
N TYR A 90 -10.58 4.03 -2.74
CA TYR A 90 -10.12 4.87 -3.86
C TYR A 90 -9.89 4.06 -5.13
N LYS A 91 -9.25 2.89 -5.01
CA LYS A 91 -9.06 1.98 -6.14
C LYS A 91 -10.39 1.57 -6.75
N ASP A 92 -11.35 1.17 -5.94
CA ASP A 92 -12.68 0.80 -6.40
C ASP A 92 -13.40 1.93 -7.12
N LEU A 93 -13.31 3.17 -6.61
CA LEU A 93 -13.91 4.34 -7.24
C LEU A 93 -13.29 4.63 -8.62
N VAL A 94 -11.97 4.54 -8.74
CA VAL A 94 -11.25 4.79 -9.99
C VAL A 94 -11.50 3.67 -11.01
N GLU A 95 -11.53 2.40 -10.58
CA GLU A 95 -11.81 1.26 -11.47
C GLU A 95 -13.26 1.22 -11.96
N LYS A 96 -14.21 1.70 -11.14
CA LYS A 96 -15.64 1.78 -11.49
C LYS A 96 -16.01 3.12 -12.14
N ALA A 97 -15.06 4.05 -12.30
CA ALA A 97 -15.31 5.30 -12.98
C ALA A 97 -15.70 5.02 -14.45
N GLY A 98 -16.75 5.70 -14.93
CA GLY A 98 -17.16 5.63 -16.34
C GLY A 98 -16.17 6.27 -17.33
N MET A 99 -15.05 6.81 -16.82
CA MET A 99 -14.03 7.52 -17.57
C MET A 99 -12.71 6.75 -17.53
N ALA A 100 -11.94 6.86 -18.60
CA ALA A 100 -10.57 6.35 -18.63
C ALA A 100 -9.66 7.29 -17.82
N ILE A 101 -8.87 6.69 -16.93
CA ILE A 101 -7.93 7.41 -16.06
C ILE A 101 -6.56 6.77 -16.25
N ALA A 102 -5.53 7.59 -16.43
CA ALA A 102 -4.14 7.17 -16.50
C ALA A 102 -3.24 8.14 -15.75
N ILE A 103 -2.12 7.61 -15.25
CA ILE A 103 -0.99 8.38 -14.73
C ILE A 103 0.24 7.92 -15.50
N GLU A 104 1.01 8.89 -15.95
CA GLU A 104 2.21 8.69 -16.73
C GLU A 104 3.42 9.32 -16.02
N ASP A 105 4.61 8.78 -16.27
CA ASP A 105 5.85 9.43 -15.84
C ASP A 105 6.29 10.52 -16.80
N ILE A 106 7.44 11.12 -16.49
CA ILE A 106 8.02 12.21 -17.28
C ILE A 106 8.34 11.81 -18.72
N GLU A 107 8.56 10.53 -18.98
CA GLU A 107 8.85 10.00 -20.32
C GLU A 107 7.56 9.61 -21.07
N GLY A 108 6.41 9.64 -20.38
CA GLY A 108 5.11 9.26 -20.90
C GLY A 108 4.81 7.76 -20.78
N ASN A 109 5.57 7.01 -19.97
CA ASN A 109 5.25 5.62 -19.68
C ASN A 109 4.09 5.55 -18.69
N LEU A 110 3.13 4.66 -18.91
CA LEU A 110 1.99 4.49 -18.03
C LEU A 110 2.43 3.89 -16.68
N LYS A 111 2.29 4.65 -15.59
CA LYS A 111 2.49 4.18 -14.21
C LYS A 111 1.22 3.64 -13.58
N TYR A 112 0.07 4.16 -14.01
CA TYR A 112 -1.23 3.65 -13.63
C TYR A 112 -2.21 3.86 -14.78
N PHE A 113 -3.18 2.97 -14.90
CA PHE A 113 -4.37 3.17 -15.71
C PHE A 113 -5.49 2.31 -15.14
N ASN A 114 -6.72 2.78 -15.24
CA ASN A 114 -7.88 1.97 -14.85
C ASN A 114 -8.30 1.02 -15.98
N LYS A 115 -9.14 0.04 -15.66
CA LYS A 115 -9.65 -0.93 -16.64
C LYS A 115 -10.29 -0.26 -17.86
N ARG A 116 -11.03 0.84 -17.64
CA ARG A 116 -11.71 1.57 -18.70
C ARG A 116 -10.73 2.14 -19.74
N TYR A 117 -9.56 2.61 -19.33
CA TYR A 117 -8.52 3.08 -20.25
C TYR A 117 -8.08 1.96 -21.21
N ALA A 118 -7.80 0.77 -20.68
CA ALA A 118 -7.41 -0.38 -21.51
C ALA A 118 -8.54 -0.80 -22.48
N GLU A 119 -9.78 -0.81 -22.00
CA GLU A 119 -10.96 -1.12 -22.81
C GLU A 119 -11.17 -0.14 -23.98
N ILE A 120 -10.99 1.17 -23.76
CA ILE A 120 -11.15 2.19 -24.81
C ILE A 120 -10.18 1.98 -25.97
N PHE A 121 -8.91 1.68 -25.67
CA PHE A 121 -7.87 1.47 -26.66
C PHE A 121 -7.78 0.03 -27.19
N GLY A 122 -8.56 -0.90 -26.62
CA GLY A 122 -8.65 -2.29 -27.10
C GLY A 122 -7.47 -3.17 -26.69
N TYR A 123 -6.77 -2.82 -25.60
CA TYR A 123 -5.69 -3.63 -25.05
C TYR A 123 -6.15 -4.38 -23.81
N THR A 124 -5.49 -5.50 -23.51
CA THR A 124 -5.60 -6.11 -22.18
C THR A 124 -4.84 -5.26 -21.15
N VAL A 125 -5.19 -5.43 -19.87
CA VAL A 125 -4.46 -4.76 -18.77
C VAL A 125 -2.97 -5.12 -18.80
N GLU A 126 -2.62 -6.38 -19.11
CA GLU A 126 -1.21 -6.79 -19.13
C GLU A 126 -0.43 -6.16 -20.27
N GLU A 127 -1.03 -6.08 -21.46
CA GLU A 127 -0.41 -5.42 -22.61
C GLU A 127 -0.23 -3.92 -22.36
N MET A 128 -1.25 -3.27 -21.77
CA MET A 128 -1.24 -1.83 -21.51
C MET A 128 -0.12 -1.41 -20.54
N LYS A 129 0.34 -2.28 -19.63
CA LYS A 129 1.48 -2.00 -18.73
C LYS A 129 2.79 -1.72 -19.46
N SER A 130 2.91 -2.18 -20.70
CA SER A 130 4.14 -2.03 -21.51
C SER A 130 4.05 -0.85 -22.48
N LEU A 131 2.96 -0.08 -22.45
CA LEU A 131 2.70 1.00 -23.39
C LEU A 131 2.98 2.38 -22.77
N SER A 132 3.18 3.34 -23.66
CA SER A 132 3.34 4.76 -23.35
C SER A 132 2.33 5.59 -24.14
N ILE A 133 2.20 6.88 -23.81
CA ILE A 133 1.27 7.80 -24.50
C ILE A 133 1.38 7.70 -26.03
N PRO A 134 2.58 7.74 -26.65
CA PRO A 134 2.69 7.67 -28.11
C PRO A 134 2.14 6.38 -28.71
N SER A 135 2.02 5.29 -27.95
CA SER A 135 1.49 4.02 -28.43
C SER A 135 -0.02 4.06 -28.71
N VAL A 136 -0.75 4.97 -28.07
CA VAL A 136 -2.21 5.09 -28.16
C VAL A 136 -2.68 6.39 -28.82
N VAL A 137 -1.73 7.24 -29.24
CA VAL A 137 -1.99 8.49 -29.98
C VAL A 137 -1.71 8.23 -31.46
N HIS A 138 -2.62 8.66 -32.33
CA HIS A 138 -2.45 8.56 -33.77
C HIS A 138 -1.20 9.36 -34.22
N PRO A 139 -0.40 8.86 -35.19
CA PRO A 139 0.87 9.48 -35.60
C PRO A 139 0.80 10.99 -35.89
N ASP A 140 -0.27 11.45 -36.54
CA ASP A 140 -0.53 12.87 -36.82
C ASP A 140 -0.54 13.77 -35.57
N ASP A 141 -0.94 13.23 -34.42
CA ASP A 141 -1.14 13.98 -33.18
C ASP A 141 -0.01 13.78 -32.16
N VAL A 142 0.85 12.75 -32.32
CA VAL A 142 1.91 12.41 -31.34
C VAL A 142 2.78 13.62 -31.01
N LYS A 143 3.23 14.36 -32.03
CA LYS A 143 4.10 15.53 -31.82
C LYS A 143 3.42 16.62 -30.99
N ARG A 144 2.13 16.86 -31.23
CA ARG A 144 1.34 17.88 -30.52
C ARG A 144 1.08 17.45 -29.08
N VAL A 145 0.63 16.22 -28.86
CA VAL A 145 0.36 15.66 -27.53
C VAL A 145 1.63 15.64 -26.67
N MET A 146 2.75 15.18 -27.21
CA MET A 146 4.03 15.14 -26.48
C MET A 146 4.59 16.54 -26.21
N SER A 147 4.33 17.53 -27.09
CA SER A 147 4.68 18.93 -26.81
C SER A 147 3.90 19.47 -25.60
N TYR A 148 2.61 19.14 -25.49
CA TYR A 148 1.80 19.51 -24.31
C TYR A 148 2.25 18.78 -23.06
N HIS A 149 2.51 17.48 -23.12
CA HIS A 149 3.06 16.69 -22.01
C HIS A 149 4.33 17.32 -21.45
N ASN A 150 5.35 17.49 -22.31
CA ASN A 150 6.63 18.07 -21.92
C ASN A 150 6.50 19.52 -21.44
N GLY A 151 5.66 20.32 -22.10
CA GLY A 151 5.39 21.69 -21.69
C GLY A 151 4.78 21.77 -20.29
N ARG A 152 3.84 20.88 -19.98
CA ARG A 152 3.18 20.80 -18.67
C ARG A 152 4.17 20.46 -17.57
N LEU A 153 5.06 19.49 -17.79
CA LEU A 153 6.12 19.11 -16.85
C LEU A 153 7.13 20.24 -16.60
N GLN A 154 7.36 21.09 -17.60
CA GLN A 154 8.22 22.27 -17.51
C GLN A 154 7.51 23.49 -16.89
N GLY A 155 6.26 23.35 -16.43
CA GLY A 155 5.47 24.46 -15.89
C GLY A 155 5.04 25.49 -16.92
N LYS A 156 5.11 25.17 -18.22
CA LYS A 156 4.63 26.05 -19.30
C LYS A 156 3.11 26.06 -19.32
N LYS A 157 2.54 27.17 -19.75
CA LYS A 157 1.09 27.30 -19.98
C LYS A 157 0.70 26.53 -21.25
N VAL A 158 0.18 25.33 -21.06
CA VAL A 158 -0.38 24.47 -22.12
C VAL A 158 -1.85 24.16 -21.80
N PRO A 159 -2.68 23.81 -22.80
CA PRO A 159 -4.04 23.35 -22.53
C PRO A 159 -4.05 22.15 -21.57
N SER A 160 -4.86 22.20 -20.51
CA SER A 160 -5.13 21.01 -19.69
C SER A 160 -6.10 20.09 -20.43
N ARG A 161 -7.15 20.69 -21.00
CA ARG A 161 -8.18 20.00 -21.77
C ARG A 161 -8.03 20.21 -23.27
N TYR A 162 -7.99 19.12 -24.04
CA TYR A 162 -7.90 19.13 -25.50
C TYR A 162 -8.32 17.79 -26.10
N GLU A 163 -8.61 17.80 -27.40
CA GLU A 163 -8.91 16.58 -28.16
C GLU A 163 -7.69 16.13 -28.97
N PHE A 164 -7.58 14.81 -29.17
CA PHE A 164 -6.63 14.18 -30.09
C PHE A 164 -7.22 12.91 -30.71
N LYS A 165 -6.67 12.51 -31.85
CA LYS A 165 -6.94 11.21 -32.47
C LYS A 165 -6.17 10.13 -31.73
N GLY A 166 -6.88 9.23 -31.06
CA GLY A 166 -6.32 8.00 -30.51
C GLY A 166 -6.27 6.89 -31.56
N ILE A 167 -5.33 5.96 -31.41
CA ILE A 167 -5.25 4.74 -32.22
C ILE A 167 -5.43 3.52 -31.30
N LYS A 168 -6.35 2.63 -31.67
CA LYS A 168 -6.60 1.38 -30.95
C LYS A 168 -5.64 0.28 -31.41
N LYS A 169 -5.59 -0.81 -30.63
CA LYS A 169 -4.84 -2.02 -30.97
C LYS A 169 -5.18 -2.61 -32.35
N ASP A 170 -6.44 -2.51 -32.76
CA ASP A 170 -6.91 -3.00 -34.07
C ASP A 170 -6.62 -2.03 -35.23
N GLY A 171 -5.95 -0.90 -34.96
CA GLY A 171 -5.63 0.15 -35.92
C GLY A 171 -6.76 1.16 -36.16
N SER A 172 -7.95 0.96 -35.57
CA SER A 172 -9.04 1.92 -35.70
C SER A 172 -8.74 3.23 -34.96
N THR A 173 -9.18 4.34 -35.54
CA THR A 173 -9.01 5.68 -34.95
C THR A 173 -10.23 6.04 -34.10
N ILE A 174 -9.98 6.68 -32.96
CA ILE A 174 -10.99 7.26 -32.08
C ILE A 174 -10.67 8.72 -31.79
N TYR A 175 -11.69 9.52 -31.45
CA TYR A 175 -11.49 10.86 -30.92
C TYR A 175 -11.53 10.80 -29.39
N VAL A 176 -10.49 11.31 -28.76
CA VAL A 176 -10.32 11.30 -27.31
C VAL A 176 -10.21 12.74 -26.84
N GLU A 177 -11.09 13.12 -25.93
CA GLU A 177 -10.90 14.31 -25.11
C GLU A 177 -10.14 13.91 -23.84
N VAL A 178 -9.08 14.65 -23.52
CA VAL A 178 -8.30 14.47 -22.31
C VAL A 178 -8.32 15.75 -21.49
N ASP A 179 -8.34 15.61 -20.17
CA ASP A 179 -7.99 16.68 -19.23
C ASP A 179 -6.79 16.22 -18.39
N ALA A 180 -5.68 16.94 -18.50
CA ALA A 180 -4.40 16.55 -17.96
C ALA A 180 -3.76 17.66 -17.11
N SER A 181 -3.25 17.26 -15.95
CA SER A 181 -2.53 18.12 -15.00
C SER A 181 -1.22 17.46 -14.57
N ALA A 182 -0.21 18.26 -14.24
CA ALA A 182 1.02 17.73 -13.66
C ALA A 182 0.80 17.49 -12.15
N LEU A 183 1.15 16.28 -11.71
CA LEU A 183 1.13 15.91 -10.30
C LEU A 183 2.51 16.18 -9.71
N LYS A 184 2.56 16.87 -8.56
CA LYS A 184 3.81 17.02 -7.81
C LYS A 184 4.18 15.68 -7.19
N GLN A 185 5.46 15.32 -7.23
CA GLN A 185 5.99 14.13 -6.55
C GLN A 185 5.59 14.19 -5.06
N GLY A 186 4.88 13.17 -4.58
CA GLY A 186 4.27 13.11 -3.24
C GLY A 186 2.76 13.34 -3.17
N GLY A 187 2.09 13.69 -4.27
CA GLY A 187 0.63 13.92 -4.32
C GLY A 187 -0.22 12.64 -4.42
N LEU A 188 0.34 11.55 -4.94
CA LEU A 188 -0.27 10.23 -4.96
C LEU A 188 0.74 9.26 -4.37
N GLY A 189 0.47 8.74 -3.17
CA GLY A 189 1.33 7.82 -2.42
C GLY A 189 1.45 6.42 -3.04
N TRP A 190 1.31 6.28 -4.35
CA TRP A 190 1.29 4.99 -5.07
C TRP A 190 2.68 4.42 -5.34
N GLU A 191 3.73 5.21 -5.14
CA GLU A 191 5.10 4.70 -5.03
C GLU A 191 5.43 4.41 -3.56
N ARG A 192 4.82 3.37 -3.00
CA ARG A 192 5.52 2.56 -2.00
C ARG A 192 6.05 1.32 -2.72
N ASN A 193 7.37 1.26 -2.79
CA ASN A 193 8.20 0.12 -3.20
C ASN A 193 7.54 -1.24 -2.90
N PRO A 194 7.82 -2.30 -3.68
CA PRO A 194 7.42 -3.66 -3.35
C PRO A 194 8.17 -4.11 -2.09
N ILE A 195 7.67 -3.74 -0.91
CA ILE A 195 8.16 -4.24 0.38
C ILE A 195 7.41 -5.52 0.69
N TYR A 196 7.64 -6.57 -0.11
CA TYR A 196 7.53 -7.97 0.32
C TYR A 196 8.51 -8.81 -0.47
N GLY A 197 9.79 -8.57 -0.22
CA GLY A 197 10.87 -9.52 -0.44
C GLY A 197 11.56 -9.78 0.90
N ILE A 198 10.97 -10.66 1.71
CA ILE A 198 11.68 -11.49 2.71
C ILE A 198 10.94 -12.82 2.80
#